data_AF-A0A8K0AIM2-F1
#
_entry.id   AF-A0A8K0AIM2-F1
#
_cell.length_a   1.000
_cell.length_b   1.000
_cell.length_c   1.000
_cell.angle_alpha   90.00
_cell.angle_beta   90.00
_cell.angle_gamma   90.00
#
_symmetry.space_group_name_H-M   'P 1'
#
loop_
_entity.id
_entity.type
_entity.pdbx_description
1 polymer ?
#
loop_
_entity_poly.entity_id
_entity_poly.type
_entity_poly.pdbx_seq_one_letter_code
_entity_poly.pdbx_strand_id
1 'polypeptide(L)'
;MPPKKPVAKTGVKPKPKGAAGASSGAKKPTGAAPVKGTPAPATTAKEKSEEPKEIPEVKIVLKQLVDVLIKDTGDKIKESGKWPLVIDESDRVSTFLRYQDTNYLNAKNPGDMEPERIRMAIIGAIRFGKPVVLDMMDSNMINAAADKFDVVQKGLLESVMTKDILVDQKYKSLVKDSDPDEYTDQSSAFNHGMVDGFGFIVITSMASPPPELMQRTYVIRVQ
;
A
#
# COMPACT_ATOMS: atom_id res chain seq x y z
N MET A 1 26.67 13.04 -44.58
CA MET A 1 26.34 11.76 -45.24
C MET A 1 26.17 10.68 -44.18
N PRO A 2 24.97 10.15 -43.96
CA PRO A 2 24.75 8.98 -43.09
C PRO A 2 24.91 7.69 -43.91
N PRO A 3 25.51 6.61 -43.37
CA PRO A 3 25.47 5.32 -44.03
C PRO A 3 24.13 4.63 -43.78
N LYS A 4 23.36 4.45 -44.86
CA LYS A 4 22.27 3.47 -44.95
C LYS A 4 22.88 2.06 -44.96
N LYS A 5 22.34 1.14 -44.15
CA LYS A 5 22.46 -0.31 -44.39
C LYS A 5 21.09 -0.87 -44.81
N PRO A 6 21.00 -1.64 -45.92
CA PRO A 6 19.76 -2.26 -46.38
C PRO A 6 19.62 -3.75 -46.02
N VAL A 7 18.34 -4.12 -45.77
CA VAL A 7 17.58 -5.30 -46.27
C VAL A 7 17.84 -6.73 -45.70
N ALA A 8 16.84 -7.15 -44.90
CA ALA A 8 15.96 -8.33 -44.97
C ALA A 8 16.44 -9.75 -45.37
N LYS A 9 15.88 -10.74 -44.64
CA LYS A 9 15.27 -12.05 -45.01
C LYS A 9 15.34 -12.95 -43.76
N THR A 10 14.41 -13.81 -43.35
CA THR A 10 13.28 -14.52 -43.98
C THR A 10 12.50 -15.17 -42.83
N GLY A 11 11.16 -15.23 -42.95
CA GLY A 11 10.33 -15.94 -41.98
C GLY A 11 10.29 -17.44 -42.22
N VAL A 12 10.06 -18.21 -41.16
CA VAL A 12 9.40 -19.52 -41.20
C VAL A 12 8.53 -19.68 -39.96
N LYS A 13 7.26 -20.02 -40.18
CA LYS A 13 6.22 -20.32 -39.21
C LYS A 13 5.96 -21.83 -39.24
N PRO A 14 5.87 -22.55 -38.11
CA PRO A 14 5.23 -23.85 -38.09
C PRO A 14 3.78 -23.74 -37.56
N LYS A 15 2.84 -24.31 -38.32
CA LYS A 15 1.44 -24.58 -37.94
C LYS A 15 1.33 -26.07 -37.55
N PRO A 16 0.42 -26.47 -36.63
CA PRO A 16 0.38 -27.82 -36.08
C PRO A 16 -0.47 -28.80 -36.92
N LYS A 17 -0.12 -30.09 -36.82
CA LYS A 17 -0.91 -31.31 -37.13
C LYS A 17 -0.67 -32.24 -35.92
N GLY A 18 -1.61 -32.95 -35.30
CA GLY A 18 -2.96 -33.36 -35.65
C GLY A 18 -3.08 -34.88 -35.52
N ALA A 19 -4.11 -35.37 -34.80
CA ALA A 19 -4.67 -36.74 -34.74
C ALA A 19 -3.87 -37.82 -33.95
N ALA A 20 -4.45 -38.85 -33.32
CA ALA A 20 -5.82 -39.27 -32.94
C ALA A 20 -5.73 -40.58 -32.12
N GLY A 21 -6.80 -40.95 -31.40
CA GLY A 21 -7.07 -42.30 -30.83
C GLY A 21 -7.92 -42.20 -29.55
N ALA A 22 -9.27 -42.35 -29.57
CA ALA A 22 -10.07 -43.60 -29.58
C ALA A 22 -9.84 -44.46 -28.31
N SER A 23 -10.80 -44.97 -27.53
CA SER A 23 -12.24 -45.21 -27.72
C SER A 23 -12.96 -45.60 -26.41
N SER A 24 -14.29 -45.47 -26.44
CA SER A 24 -15.33 -46.34 -25.87
C SER A 24 -15.59 -46.40 -24.36
N GLY A 25 -16.89 -46.37 -24.00
CA GLY A 25 -17.39 -46.87 -22.71
C GLY A 25 -18.74 -46.31 -22.26
N ALA A 26 -19.83 -46.59 -22.99
CA ALA A 26 -21.19 -46.20 -22.63
C ALA A 26 -21.80 -47.07 -21.52
N LYS A 27 -22.66 -46.47 -20.65
CA LYS A 27 -23.94 -47.04 -20.17
C LYS A 27 -24.72 -46.06 -19.25
N LYS A 28 -25.89 -45.62 -19.73
CA LYS A 28 -27.10 -45.26 -18.95
C LYS A 28 -28.01 -46.52 -18.96
N PRO A 29 -29.12 -46.69 -18.17
CA PRO A 29 -30.15 -45.67 -17.92
C PRO A 29 -30.91 -45.73 -16.55
N THR A 30 -31.70 -44.66 -16.29
CA THR A 30 -33.06 -44.58 -15.64
C THR A 30 -33.33 -45.24 -14.26
N GLY A 31 -34.04 -44.67 -13.29
CA GLY A 31 -34.92 -43.50 -13.19
C GLY A 31 -35.72 -43.50 -11.86
N ALA A 32 -36.65 -42.55 -11.72
CA ALA A 32 -37.74 -42.39 -10.73
C ALA A 32 -37.50 -41.53 -9.45
N ALA A 33 -38.45 -40.61 -9.23
CA ALA A 33 -38.57 -39.56 -8.20
C ALA A 33 -39.57 -39.99 -7.08
N PRO A 34 -40.23 -39.07 -6.33
CA PRO A 34 -39.79 -38.11 -5.29
C PRO A 34 -40.45 -38.40 -3.91
N VAL A 35 -39.99 -37.81 -2.80
CA VAL A 35 -40.80 -37.73 -1.56
C VAL A 35 -40.55 -36.43 -0.77
N LYS A 36 -41.64 -35.74 -0.42
CA LYS A 36 -41.75 -34.55 0.45
C LYS A 36 -41.92 -34.96 1.92
N GLY A 37 -41.45 -34.13 2.86
CA GLY A 37 -41.90 -34.14 4.27
C GLY A 37 -40.98 -33.39 5.25
N THR A 38 -41.40 -32.19 5.65
CA THR A 38 -40.88 -31.15 6.59
C THR A 38 -40.76 -31.60 8.07
N PRO A 39 -40.37 -30.75 9.08
CA PRO A 39 -39.66 -29.45 9.13
C PRO A 39 -38.50 -29.36 10.19
N ALA A 40 -37.91 -28.16 10.29
CA ALA A 40 -36.78 -27.65 11.09
C ALA A 40 -36.56 -28.14 12.54
N PRO A 41 -35.36 -27.88 13.12
CA PRO A 41 -35.30 -26.69 13.98
C PRO A 41 -34.15 -25.73 13.65
N ALA A 42 -34.48 -24.46 13.77
CA ALA A 42 -33.57 -23.33 13.75
C ALA A 42 -32.51 -23.46 14.86
N THR A 43 -31.25 -23.19 14.53
CA THR A 43 -30.27 -22.73 15.51
C THR A 43 -29.66 -21.45 14.98
N THR A 44 -30.18 -20.37 15.52
CA THR A 44 -29.79 -18.99 15.37
C THR A 44 -28.37 -18.80 15.93
N ALA A 45 -27.35 -18.87 15.08
CA ALA A 45 -26.09 -18.21 15.39
C ALA A 45 -26.31 -16.73 15.06
N LYS A 46 -26.68 -15.95 16.08
CA LYS A 46 -26.65 -14.49 16.04
C LYS A 46 -25.23 -14.07 15.72
N GLU A 47 -24.97 -13.80 14.45
CA GLU A 47 -23.85 -12.99 14.03
C GLU A 47 -24.05 -11.63 14.71
N LYS A 48 -23.19 -11.39 15.69
CA LYS A 48 -23.20 -10.18 16.50
C LYS A 48 -22.84 -9.06 15.55
N SER A 49 -23.86 -8.38 15.04
CA SER A 49 -23.74 -7.12 14.34
C SER A 49 -22.98 -6.16 15.26
N GLU A 50 -21.67 -6.07 15.07
CA GLU A 50 -20.88 -4.99 15.59
C GLU A 50 -21.43 -3.72 14.95
N GLU A 51 -22.09 -2.91 15.79
CA GLU A 51 -22.48 -1.56 15.44
C GLU A 51 -21.26 -0.86 14.82
N PRO A 52 -21.39 -0.25 13.63
CA PRO A 52 -20.28 0.47 13.04
C PRO A 52 -19.97 1.63 13.96
N LYS A 53 -18.88 1.51 14.75
CA LYS A 53 -18.26 2.66 15.41
C LYS A 53 -18.03 3.68 14.31
N GLU A 54 -18.76 4.80 14.36
CA GLU A 54 -18.58 5.90 13.43
C GLU A 54 -17.10 6.30 13.46
N ILE A 55 -16.39 5.97 12.38
CA ILE A 55 -14.98 6.30 12.29
C ILE A 55 -14.91 7.80 12.05
N PRO A 56 -14.23 8.58 12.91
CA PRO A 56 -14.17 10.02 12.76
C PRO A 56 -13.42 10.37 11.46
N GLU A 57 -14.16 10.84 10.47
CA GLU A 57 -13.63 11.34 9.19
C GLU A 57 -13.59 12.87 9.19
N VAL A 58 -12.43 13.45 8.86
CA VAL A 58 -12.30 14.90 8.69
C VAL A 58 -12.39 15.26 7.22
N LYS A 59 -13.42 16.02 6.84
CA LYS A 59 -13.61 16.50 5.47
C LYS A 59 -12.89 17.84 5.28
N ILE A 60 -12.06 17.91 4.25
CA ILE A 60 -11.32 19.13 3.88
C ILE A 60 -11.40 19.37 2.38
N VAL A 61 -11.12 20.62 1.97
CA VAL A 61 -10.88 20.95 0.55
C VAL A 61 -9.39 20.85 0.22
N LEU A 62 -9.03 20.61 -1.04
CA LEU A 62 -7.63 20.47 -1.47
C LEU A 62 -6.73 21.64 -1.04
N LYS A 63 -7.26 22.87 -0.99
CA LYS A 63 -6.50 24.06 -0.56
C LYS A 63 -6.03 23.98 0.90
N GLN A 64 -6.72 23.23 1.74
CA GLN A 64 -6.39 23.04 3.16
C GLN A 64 -5.44 21.86 3.39
N LEU A 65 -5.15 21.07 2.35
CA LEU A 65 -4.33 19.86 2.47
C LEU A 65 -2.97 20.15 3.08
N VAL A 66 -2.27 21.20 2.64
CA VAL A 66 -0.95 21.54 3.18
C VAL A 66 -1.03 21.88 4.66
N ASP A 67 -1.98 22.71 5.04
CA ASP A 67 -2.10 23.17 6.42
C ASP A 67 -2.52 22.04 7.36
N VAL A 68 -3.40 21.13 6.91
CA VAL A 68 -3.89 20.01 7.72
C VAL A 68 -2.92 18.81 7.72
N LEU A 69 -2.39 18.43 6.56
CA LEU A 69 -1.60 17.20 6.40
C LEU A 69 -0.11 17.40 6.66
N ILE A 70 0.46 18.53 6.18
CA ILE A 70 1.90 18.75 6.20
C ILE A 70 2.31 19.58 7.43
N LYS A 71 1.58 20.67 7.70
CA LYS A 71 1.85 21.52 8.87
C LYS A 71 1.19 21.06 10.15
N ASP A 72 0.21 20.14 10.04
CA ASP A 72 -0.63 19.71 11.15
C ASP A 72 -1.19 20.90 11.96
N THR A 73 -1.87 21.82 11.27
CA THR A 73 -2.36 23.06 11.89
C THR A 73 -3.42 22.74 12.95
N GLY A 74 -3.08 23.00 14.21
CA GLY A 74 -3.88 22.63 15.37
C GLY A 74 -3.55 21.25 15.93
N ASP A 75 -2.40 20.67 15.53
CA ASP A 75 -1.79 19.44 16.05
C ASP A 75 -2.72 18.22 16.11
N LYS A 76 -3.76 18.18 15.26
CA LYS A 76 -4.80 17.13 15.31
C LYS A 76 -4.24 15.75 14.96
N ILE A 77 -3.33 15.67 13.99
CA ILE A 77 -2.71 14.41 13.59
C ILE A 77 -1.79 13.93 14.71
N LYS A 78 -0.96 14.82 15.27
CA LYS A 78 -0.10 14.50 16.42
C LYS A 78 -0.90 14.09 17.65
N GLU A 79 -1.95 14.82 18.02
CA GLU A 79 -2.85 14.53 19.14
C GLU A 79 -3.55 13.18 18.96
N SER A 80 -3.90 12.81 17.73
CA SER A 80 -4.50 11.50 17.44
C SER A 80 -3.53 10.33 17.67
N GLY A 81 -2.21 10.61 17.64
CA GLY A 81 -1.15 9.60 17.68
C GLY A 81 -1.05 8.73 16.42
N LYS A 82 -1.98 8.84 15.47
CA LYS A 82 -2.09 7.99 14.27
C LYS A 82 -1.52 8.69 13.04
N TRP A 83 -1.14 7.91 12.04
CA TRP A 83 -0.79 8.44 10.72
C TRP A 83 -2.03 8.76 9.89
N PRO A 84 -2.00 9.82 9.07
CA PRO A 84 -3.11 10.20 8.22
C PRO A 84 -3.37 9.18 7.09
N LEU A 85 -4.65 8.85 6.89
CA LEU A 85 -5.16 8.21 5.69
C LEU A 85 -5.94 9.24 4.89
N VAL A 86 -5.47 9.56 3.70
CA VAL A 86 -6.13 10.52 2.80
C VAL A 86 -6.96 9.78 1.75
N ILE A 87 -8.25 10.02 1.78
CA ILE A 87 -9.21 9.52 0.79
C ILE A 87 -9.45 10.63 -0.23
N ASP A 88 -9.04 10.40 -1.47
CA ASP A 88 -9.21 11.32 -2.59
C ASP A 88 -9.63 10.58 -3.86
N GLU A 89 -10.93 10.60 -4.15
CA GLU A 89 -11.51 9.97 -5.34
C GLU A 89 -11.11 10.67 -6.66
N SER A 90 -10.46 11.83 -6.59
CA SER A 90 -10.08 12.64 -7.75
C SER A 90 -8.61 12.54 -8.16
N ASP A 91 -7.79 11.79 -7.41
CA ASP A 91 -6.34 11.62 -7.59
C ASP A 91 -5.51 12.93 -7.62
N ARG A 92 -6.10 14.05 -7.21
CA ARG A 92 -5.47 15.38 -7.15
C ARG A 92 -4.41 15.43 -6.05
N VAL A 93 -4.67 14.79 -4.91
CA VAL A 93 -3.78 14.69 -3.75
C VAL A 93 -2.51 13.90 -4.10
N SER A 94 -2.68 12.75 -4.77
CA SER A 94 -1.57 11.93 -5.26
C SER A 94 -0.63 12.75 -6.15
N THR A 95 -1.18 13.45 -7.13
CA THR A 95 -0.42 14.34 -8.02
C THR A 95 0.25 15.46 -7.23
N PHE A 96 -0.48 16.13 -6.33
CA PHE A 96 0.04 17.21 -5.51
C PHE A 96 1.26 16.79 -4.67
N LEU A 97 1.17 15.67 -3.96
CA LEU A 97 2.21 15.20 -3.05
C LEU A 97 3.49 14.74 -3.77
N ARG A 98 3.40 14.32 -5.04
CA ARG A 98 4.59 14.05 -5.88
C ARG A 98 5.42 15.30 -6.17
N TYR A 99 4.79 16.48 -6.15
CA TYR A 99 5.48 17.77 -6.29
C TYR A 99 5.83 18.42 -4.95
N GLN A 100 5.40 17.81 -3.83
CA GLN A 100 5.84 18.22 -2.50
C GLN A 100 7.13 17.49 -2.13
N ASP A 101 7.78 17.98 -1.08
CA ASP A 101 9.01 17.41 -0.56
C ASP A 101 8.73 16.13 0.26
N THR A 102 8.33 15.07 -0.44
CA THR A 102 7.93 13.78 0.14
C THR A 102 8.64 12.62 -0.53
N ASN A 103 8.84 11.53 0.21
CA ASN A 103 9.32 10.28 -0.38
C ASN A 103 8.11 9.44 -0.82
N TYR A 104 7.83 9.48 -2.11
CA TYR A 104 6.63 8.88 -2.69
C TYR A 104 6.84 7.42 -3.12
N LEU A 105 5.95 6.54 -2.69
CA LEU A 105 5.90 5.13 -3.06
C LEU A 105 4.50 4.77 -3.56
N ASN A 106 4.38 4.30 -4.80
CA ASN A 106 3.12 3.77 -5.32
C ASN A 106 3.07 2.24 -5.15
N ALA A 107 2.09 1.73 -4.40
CA ALA A 107 1.97 0.31 -4.08
C ALA A 107 1.67 -0.58 -5.30
N LYS A 108 1.15 -0.01 -6.40
CA LYS A 108 0.93 -0.72 -7.67
C LYS A 108 2.14 -0.70 -8.60
N ASN A 109 3.13 0.16 -8.35
CA ASN A 109 4.35 0.24 -9.14
C ASN A 109 5.41 -0.72 -8.57
N PRO A 110 5.79 -1.79 -9.30
CA PRO A 110 6.79 -2.74 -8.81
C PRO A 110 8.16 -2.10 -8.53
N GLY A 111 8.53 -1.07 -9.28
CA GLY A 111 9.80 -0.35 -9.09
C GLY A 111 9.83 0.45 -7.78
N ASP A 112 8.69 1.03 -7.38
CA ASP A 112 8.59 1.71 -6.08
C ASP A 112 8.59 0.72 -4.93
N MET A 113 8.11 -0.49 -5.17
CA MET A 113 8.04 -1.59 -4.20
C MET A 113 9.30 -2.48 -4.18
N GLU A 114 10.40 -2.04 -4.80
CA GLU A 114 11.69 -2.71 -4.66
C GLU A 114 12.25 -2.53 -3.25
N PRO A 115 12.89 -3.56 -2.65
CA PRO A 115 13.37 -3.48 -1.27
C PRO A 115 14.29 -2.29 -0.99
N GLU A 116 15.25 -2.01 -1.88
CA GLU A 116 16.13 -0.85 -1.73
C GLU A 116 15.38 0.47 -1.84
N ARG A 117 14.39 0.55 -2.72
CA ARG A 117 13.59 1.76 -2.91
C ARG A 117 12.77 2.08 -1.68
N ILE A 118 12.12 1.06 -1.09
CA ILE A 118 11.39 1.17 0.18
C ILE A 118 12.34 1.58 1.31
N ARG A 119 13.46 0.87 1.46
CA ARG A 119 14.46 1.13 2.51
C ARG A 119 14.95 2.56 2.47
N MET A 120 15.40 3.03 1.30
CA MET A 120 15.90 4.40 1.09
C MET A 120 14.82 5.46 1.30
N ALA A 121 13.57 5.17 0.90
CA ALA A 121 12.46 6.07 1.15
C ALA A 121 12.22 6.27 2.66
N ILE A 122 12.28 5.19 3.46
CA ILE A 122 12.11 5.27 4.92
C ILE A 122 13.30 5.98 5.58
N ILE A 123 14.53 5.50 5.39
CA ILE A 123 15.68 6.09 6.10
C ILE A 123 15.98 7.52 5.64
N GLY A 124 15.77 7.83 4.35
CA GLY A 124 15.94 9.18 3.83
C GLY A 124 14.90 10.14 4.40
N ALA A 125 13.65 9.69 4.55
CA ALA A 125 12.59 10.50 5.14
C ALA A 125 12.84 10.76 6.63
N ILE A 126 13.27 9.75 7.38
CA ILE A 126 13.63 9.90 8.81
C ILE A 126 14.80 10.86 8.97
N ARG A 127 15.83 10.72 8.14
CA ARG A 127 17.02 11.59 8.15
C ARG A 127 16.68 13.07 7.94
N PHE A 128 15.81 13.36 6.98
CA PHE A 128 15.48 14.73 6.61
C PHE A 128 14.20 15.28 7.24
N GLY A 129 13.52 14.49 8.09
CA GLY A 129 12.24 14.89 8.70
C GLY A 129 11.14 15.16 7.69
N LYS A 130 11.04 14.30 6.68
CA LYS A 130 10.06 14.42 5.60
C LYS A 130 9.04 13.28 5.69
N PRO A 131 7.83 13.45 5.12
CA PRO A 131 6.88 12.37 5.09
C PRO A 131 7.19 11.36 3.98
N VAL A 132 6.95 10.09 4.27
CA VAL A 132 6.82 9.04 3.26
C VAL A 132 5.35 8.91 2.89
N VAL A 133 5.07 8.87 1.59
CA VAL A 133 3.72 8.67 1.06
C VAL A 133 3.62 7.25 0.51
N LEU A 134 2.69 6.47 1.02
CA LEU A 134 2.28 5.19 0.46
C LEU A 134 0.93 5.34 -0.24
N ASP A 135 0.96 5.33 -1.56
CA ASP A 135 -0.23 5.46 -2.40
C ASP A 135 -0.73 4.08 -2.83
N MET A 136 -1.91 3.71 -2.35
CA MET A 136 -2.58 2.45 -2.69
C MET A 136 -3.48 2.55 -3.92
N MET A 137 -3.65 3.76 -4.47
CA MET A 137 -4.54 4.03 -5.61
C MET A 137 -5.99 3.57 -5.29
N ASP A 138 -6.65 2.99 -6.28
CA ASP A 138 -8.02 2.50 -6.31
C ASP A 138 -8.20 1.08 -5.72
N SER A 139 -7.22 0.54 -4.98
CA SER A 139 -7.30 -0.82 -4.44
C SER A 139 -6.68 -0.93 -3.05
N ASN A 140 -7.17 -1.87 -2.23
CA ASN A 140 -6.57 -2.12 -0.92
C ASN A 140 -5.26 -2.91 -1.06
N MET A 141 -4.15 -2.17 -1.20
CA MET A 141 -2.81 -2.74 -1.38
C MET A 141 -2.02 -2.86 -0.07
N ILE A 142 -2.62 -2.59 1.09
CA ILE A 142 -1.86 -2.51 2.36
C ILE A 142 -1.14 -3.81 2.70
N ASN A 143 -1.78 -4.96 2.50
CA ASN A 143 -1.18 -6.27 2.79
C ASN A 143 -0.08 -6.61 1.78
N ALA A 144 -0.31 -6.34 0.49
CA ALA A 144 0.70 -6.53 -0.54
C ALA A 144 1.91 -5.61 -0.34
N ALA A 145 1.69 -4.37 0.11
CA ALA A 145 2.76 -3.46 0.51
C ALA A 145 3.49 -3.99 1.76
N ALA A 146 2.77 -4.50 2.76
CA ALA A 146 3.37 -5.12 3.94
C ALA A 146 4.34 -6.24 3.56
N ASP A 147 3.95 -7.14 2.65
CA ASP A 147 4.83 -8.21 2.17
C ASP A 147 6.12 -7.67 1.55
N LYS A 148 6.05 -6.55 0.82
CA LYS A 148 7.23 -5.91 0.19
C LYS A 148 8.12 -5.22 1.23
N PHE A 149 7.53 -4.59 2.23
CA PHE A 149 8.25 -4.01 3.36
C PHE A 149 8.94 -5.09 4.19
N ASP A 150 8.30 -6.25 4.36
CA ASP A 150 8.84 -7.39 5.10
C ASP A 150 10.08 -8.01 4.44
N VAL A 151 10.24 -7.89 3.13
CA VAL A 151 11.47 -8.28 2.43
C VAL A 151 12.66 -7.40 2.84
N VAL A 152 12.42 -6.12 3.19
CA VAL A 152 13.47 -5.23 3.71
C VAL A 152 13.80 -5.62 5.15
N GLN A 153 12.77 -5.67 5.99
CA GLN A 153 12.87 -6.07 7.37
C GLN A 153 11.48 -6.56 7.83
N LYS A 154 11.42 -7.73 8.44
CA LYS A 154 10.16 -8.31 8.90
C LYS A 154 9.43 -7.37 9.87
N GLY A 155 8.16 -7.10 9.61
CA GLY A 155 7.31 -6.21 10.39
C GLY A 155 7.59 -4.72 10.15
N LEU A 156 8.31 -4.34 9.09
CA LEU A 156 8.72 -2.95 8.88
C LEU A 156 7.52 -2.01 8.71
N LEU A 157 6.54 -2.38 7.88
CA LEU A 157 5.36 -1.52 7.68
C LEU A 157 4.58 -1.35 8.99
N GLU A 158 4.44 -2.41 9.78
CA GLU A 158 3.78 -2.36 11.08
C GLU A 158 4.56 -1.48 12.07
N SER A 159 5.88 -1.58 12.10
CA SER A 159 6.76 -0.74 12.93
C SER A 159 6.69 0.74 12.54
N VAL A 160 6.57 1.04 11.23
CA VAL A 160 6.32 2.39 10.73
C VAL A 160 4.93 2.87 11.16
N MET A 161 3.90 2.07 10.94
CA MET A 161 2.50 2.41 11.27
C MET A 161 2.29 2.69 12.76
N THR A 162 3.00 1.97 13.63
CA THR A 162 2.95 2.12 15.09
C THR A 162 3.95 3.14 15.64
N LYS A 163 4.77 3.75 14.77
CA LYS A 163 5.89 4.66 15.12
C LYS A 163 7.02 4.00 15.93
N ASP A 164 6.94 2.68 16.12
CA ASP A 164 7.96 1.90 16.81
C ASP A 164 9.34 2.01 16.14
N ILE A 165 9.38 2.22 14.82
CA ILE A 165 10.63 2.40 14.06
C ILE A 165 11.47 3.58 14.56
N LEU A 166 10.85 4.58 15.18
CA LEU A 166 11.51 5.77 15.75
C LEU A 166 12.02 5.53 17.18
N VAL A 167 11.46 4.55 17.89
CA VAL A 167 11.82 4.22 19.27
C VAL A 167 13.18 3.53 19.29
N ASP A 168 14.04 3.92 20.24
CA ASP A 168 15.40 3.38 20.42
C ASP A 168 16.25 3.40 19.13
N GLN A 169 15.94 4.32 18.21
CA GLN A 169 16.62 4.45 16.92
C GLN A 169 16.60 3.16 16.08
N LYS A 170 15.54 2.35 16.17
CA LYS A 170 15.38 1.10 15.40
C LYS A 170 15.60 1.29 13.89
N TYR A 171 15.27 2.45 13.34
CA TYR A 171 15.56 2.79 11.93
C TYR A 171 17.03 2.63 11.52
N LYS A 172 17.99 2.66 12.46
CA LYS A 172 19.41 2.42 12.16
C LYS A 172 19.69 1.02 11.64
N SER A 173 18.86 0.02 11.99
CA SER A 173 19.00 -1.34 11.43
C SER A 173 18.76 -1.41 9.92
N LEU A 174 18.16 -0.37 9.34
CA LEU A 174 17.94 -0.25 7.90
C LEU A 174 19.13 0.38 7.16
N VAL A 175 20.09 0.95 7.88
CA VAL A 175 21.33 1.49 7.27
C VAL A 175 22.26 0.33 6.96
N LYS A 176 22.84 0.34 5.77
CA LYS A 176 23.78 -0.67 5.29
C LYS A 176 25.19 -0.10 5.24
N ASP A 177 26.20 -0.95 5.37
CA ASP A 177 27.60 -0.58 5.23
C ASP A 177 27.96 -0.05 3.83
N SER A 178 27.14 -0.38 2.82
CA SER A 178 27.29 0.11 1.44
C SER A 178 26.67 1.48 1.20
N ASP A 179 25.93 2.02 2.17
CA ASP A 179 25.33 3.35 2.04
C ASP A 179 26.42 4.44 2.15
N PRO A 180 26.16 5.64 1.61
CA PRO A 180 27.08 6.76 1.79
C PRO A 180 27.36 7.01 3.27
N ASP A 181 28.60 7.43 3.58
CA ASP A 181 29.06 7.74 4.95
C ASP A 181 28.11 8.66 5.72
N GLU A 182 27.36 9.48 4.99
CA GLU A 182 26.33 10.36 5.51
C GLU A 182 25.15 9.68 6.23
N TYR A 183 24.96 8.36 6.09
CA TYR A 183 23.96 7.60 6.84
C TYR A 183 24.55 6.85 8.04
N THR A 184 25.87 6.83 8.17
CA THR A 184 26.57 6.09 9.23
C THR A 184 26.61 6.88 10.54
N ASP A 185 26.82 6.18 11.66
CA ASP A 185 26.95 6.77 13.00
C ASP A 185 28.10 7.79 13.13
N GLN A 186 29.05 7.78 12.19
CA GLN A 186 30.13 8.77 12.14
C GLN A 186 29.68 10.14 11.64
N SER A 187 28.51 10.20 11.01
CA SER A 187 27.86 11.43 10.59
C SER A 187 26.70 11.75 11.52
N SER A 188 26.41 13.04 11.73
CA SER A 188 25.18 13.50 12.39
C SER A 188 23.94 13.30 11.50
N ALA A 189 23.88 12.16 10.81
CA ALA A 189 22.86 11.79 9.83
C ALA A 189 21.45 12.01 10.37
N PHE A 190 21.22 11.58 11.61
CA PHE A 190 19.92 11.56 12.25
C PHE A 190 19.89 12.57 13.38
N ASN A 191 19.68 13.84 13.04
CA ASN A 191 19.43 14.89 14.03
C ASN A 191 18.05 14.66 14.67
N HIS A 192 17.98 14.67 16.00
CA HIS A 192 16.75 14.40 16.76
C HIS A 192 15.57 15.26 16.28
N GLY A 193 15.80 16.56 16.02
CA GLY A 193 14.74 17.45 15.54
C GLY A 193 14.24 17.13 14.13
N MET A 194 15.05 16.47 13.29
CA MET A 194 14.60 15.98 11.98
C MET A 194 13.89 14.65 12.10
N VAL A 195 14.40 13.74 12.94
CA VAL A 195 13.76 12.43 13.20
C VAL A 195 12.33 12.60 13.70
N ASP A 196 12.09 13.57 14.59
CA ASP A 196 10.75 13.90 15.10
C ASP A 196 9.80 14.47 14.02
N GLY A 197 10.37 15.03 12.94
CA GLY A 197 9.63 15.52 11.78
C GLY A 197 9.21 14.42 10.80
N PHE A 198 9.64 13.17 11.01
CA PHE A 198 9.23 12.05 10.16
C PHE A 198 7.70 11.89 10.15
N GLY A 199 7.15 11.73 8.95
CA GLY A 199 5.73 11.47 8.74
C GLY A 199 5.51 10.22 7.91
N PHE A 200 4.37 9.57 8.09
CA PHE A 200 3.90 8.54 7.18
C PHE A 200 2.47 8.88 6.74
N ILE A 201 2.21 8.89 5.44
CA ILE A 201 0.92 9.27 4.86
C ILE A 201 0.47 8.12 3.97
N VAL A 202 -0.74 7.63 4.19
CA VAL A 202 -1.38 6.65 3.32
C VAL A 202 -2.41 7.36 2.45
N ILE A 203 -2.43 7.08 1.14
CA ILE A 203 -3.40 7.66 0.21
C ILE A 203 -4.17 6.55 -0.51
N THR A 204 -5.44 6.80 -0.76
CA THR A 204 -6.27 5.95 -1.62
C THR A 204 -7.35 6.75 -2.32
N SER A 205 -7.71 6.33 -3.53
CA SER A 205 -8.88 6.83 -4.27
C SER A 205 -10.12 5.97 -4.11
N MET A 206 -10.06 4.94 -3.25
CA MET A 206 -11.23 4.17 -2.86
C MET A 206 -12.19 5.02 -2.04
N ALA A 207 -13.45 5.17 -2.49
CA ALA A 207 -14.48 5.90 -1.75
C ALA A 207 -14.71 5.35 -0.33
N SER A 208 -14.57 4.03 -0.16
CA SER A 208 -14.70 3.33 1.12
C SER A 208 -13.53 2.34 1.31
N PRO A 209 -12.44 2.78 1.97
CA PRO A 209 -11.34 1.90 2.36
C PRO A 209 -11.76 0.87 3.43
N PRO A 210 -10.96 -0.16 3.71
CA PRO A 210 -11.27 -1.13 4.76
C PRO A 210 -11.40 -0.48 6.16
N PRO A 211 -12.42 -0.84 6.95
CA PRO A 211 -12.64 -0.28 8.29
C PRO A 211 -11.44 -0.45 9.23
N GLU A 212 -10.73 -1.57 9.12
CA GLU A 212 -9.54 -1.85 9.92
C GLU A 212 -8.44 -0.80 9.69
N LEU A 213 -8.20 -0.41 8.44
CA LEU A 213 -7.22 0.62 8.11
C LEU A 213 -7.68 1.99 8.62
N MET A 214 -8.97 2.31 8.42
CA MET A 214 -9.56 3.57 8.88
C MET A 214 -9.52 3.72 10.41
N GLN A 215 -9.68 2.64 11.17
CA GLN A 215 -9.56 2.66 12.63
C GLN A 215 -8.12 2.88 13.11
N ARG A 216 -7.14 2.38 12.36
CA ARG A 216 -5.71 2.49 12.69
C ARG A 216 -5.07 3.81 12.25
N THR A 217 -5.78 4.58 11.42
CA THR A 217 -5.29 5.84 10.85
C THR A 217 -6.16 7.02 11.27
N TYR A 218 -5.69 8.23 11.00
CA TYR A 218 -6.46 9.45 11.12
C TYR A 218 -7.07 9.78 9.75
N VAL A 219 -8.38 9.58 9.60
CA VAL A 219 -9.03 9.62 8.29
C VAL A 219 -9.33 11.05 7.85
N ILE A 220 -8.79 11.43 6.69
CA ILE A 220 -8.99 12.72 6.04
C ILE A 220 -9.61 12.47 4.66
N ARG A 221 -10.76 13.06 4.40
CA ARG A 221 -11.44 12.98 3.10
C ARG A 221 -11.33 14.31 2.37
N VAL A 222 -10.82 14.29 1.15
CA VAL A 222 -10.67 15.49 0.32
C VAL A 222 -11.83 15.56 -0.67
N GLN A 223 -12.50 16.71 -0.72
CA GLN A 223 -13.63 16.99 -1.63
C GLN A 223 -13.37 18.28 -2.43
#